data_AF-A0A2Z3R1P4-F1
#
_entry.id   AF-A0A2Z3R1P4-F1
#
_cell.length_a   1.000
_cell.length_b   1.000
_cell.length_c   1.000
_cell.angle_alpha   90.00
_cell.angle_beta   90.00
_cell.angle_gamma   90.00
#
_symmetry.space_group_name_H-M   'P 1'
#
loop_
_entity.id
_entity.type
_entity.pdbx_description
1 polymer ?
#
loop_
_entity_poly.entity_id
_entity_poly.type
_entity_poly.pdbx_seq_one_letter_code
_entity_poly.pdbx_strand_id
1 'polypeptide(L)'
;MRNASAPASGWLHHFFAHTPNPALKLVAIGVEDSLWRILNAERISTGEWLVTLKARGGAGLLPEVDADKVPELGRAGVVKAVDHMVDVAHRETPGSIVDVARNTAALLMGVYAADREPDAEKRRRILGQDLGDVCKHFRDNVVLKKLEVVTSAGHILARLHPRNKPNEQQRHDLRPVTEDDATFAVSAIGLLLNEFQWTRTSP
;
A
#
# COMPACT_ATOMS: atom_id res chain seq x y z
N MET A 1 31.33 -49.44 21.80
CA MET A 1 31.30 -48.01 21.38
C MET A 1 30.66 -47.97 19.99
N ARG A 2 29.32 -47.86 19.87
CA ARG A 2 28.54 -46.65 19.48
C ARG A 2 29.23 -45.86 18.35
N ASN A 3 28.78 -45.93 17.09
CA ASN A 3 27.59 -45.30 16.46
C ASN A 3 27.21 -46.13 15.19
N ALA A 4 25.99 -46.61 14.87
CA ALA A 4 24.67 -45.96 14.64
C ALA A 4 24.77 -44.78 13.65
N SER A 5 24.04 -44.63 12.54
CA SER A 5 22.77 -45.18 12.04
C SER A 5 22.55 -44.69 10.58
N ALA A 6 21.63 -45.36 9.88
CA ALA A 6 21.22 -45.23 8.47
C ALA A 6 20.82 -43.83 7.96
N PRO A 7 20.75 -43.61 6.62
CA PRO A 7 19.99 -42.52 6.03
C PRO A 7 18.52 -42.93 5.87
N ALA A 8 17.65 -42.38 6.70
CA ALA A 8 16.21 -42.25 6.45
C ALA A 8 15.94 -40.74 6.50
N SER A 9 15.18 -40.06 5.65
CA SER A 9 13.92 -40.36 4.94
C SER A 9 13.67 -39.10 4.08
N GLY A 10 13.14 -39.13 2.86
CA GLY A 10 11.84 -39.70 2.50
C GLY A 10 10.73 -38.64 2.31
N TRP A 11 11.01 -37.33 2.22
CA TRP A 11 9.93 -36.30 2.24
C TRP A 11 9.94 -35.21 1.16
N LEU A 12 10.82 -35.24 0.15
CA LEU A 12 10.83 -34.20 -0.90
C LEU A 12 10.48 -34.70 -2.32
N HIS A 13 10.18 -35.98 -2.50
CA HIS A 13 9.92 -36.53 -3.86
C HIS A 13 8.54 -37.17 -4.08
N HIS A 14 7.58 -37.02 -3.15
CA HIS A 14 6.25 -37.62 -3.30
C HIS A 14 5.14 -36.59 -3.56
N PHE A 15 5.33 -35.67 -4.52
CA PHE A 15 4.24 -34.79 -4.97
C PHE A 15 3.86 -34.91 -6.44
N PHE A 16 4.55 -35.72 -7.26
CA PHE A 16 4.32 -35.75 -8.71
C PHE A 16 4.16 -37.13 -9.36
N ALA A 17 3.81 -38.18 -8.60
CA ALA A 17 3.71 -39.51 -9.17
C ALA A 17 2.33 -40.15 -8.92
N HIS A 18 1.52 -40.17 -9.98
CA HIS A 18 0.39 -41.08 -10.28
C HIS A 18 -1.02 -40.66 -9.83
N THR A 19 -1.71 -39.94 -10.71
CA THR A 19 -3.14 -40.18 -11.03
C THR A 19 -3.46 -39.56 -12.40
N PRO A 20 -4.21 -40.26 -13.30
CA PRO A 20 -4.53 -39.74 -14.61
C PRO A 20 -5.64 -38.67 -14.51
N ASN A 21 -5.23 -37.44 -14.83
CA ASN A 21 -5.99 -36.26 -15.31
C ASN A 21 -7.53 -36.29 -15.21
N PRO A 22 -8.12 -35.30 -14.52
CA PRO A 22 -8.75 -34.21 -15.27
C PRO A 22 -7.99 -32.92 -14.98
N ALA A 23 -7.74 -32.12 -16.02
CA ALA A 23 -6.80 -31.00 -16.03
C ALA A 23 -6.82 -30.21 -14.71
N LEU A 24 -5.87 -30.52 -13.81
CA LEU A 24 -5.60 -29.70 -12.64
C LEU A 24 -5.09 -28.38 -13.18
N LYS A 25 -6.00 -27.41 -13.34
CA LYS A 25 -5.64 -26.03 -13.60
C LYS A 25 -4.76 -25.61 -12.45
N LEU A 26 -3.46 -25.47 -12.72
CA LEU A 26 -2.51 -24.90 -11.79
C LEU A 26 -2.95 -23.45 -11.56
N VAL A 27 -3.55 -23.17 -10.40
CA VAL A 27 -3.84 -21.80 -9.99
C VAL A 27 -2.63 -21.33 -9.19
N ALA A 28 -1.72 -20.63 -9.86
CA ALA A 28 -0.64 -19.92 -9.19
C ALA A 28 -1.21 -18.62 -8.60
N ILE A 29 -1.18 -18.49 -7.26
CA ILE A 29 -1.49 -17.23 -6.58
C ILE A 29 -0.18 -16.65 -6.06
N GLY A 30 0.44 -15.81 -6.91
CA GLY A 30 1.72 -15.15 -6.63
C GLY A 30 2.95 -15.89 -7.18
N VAL A 31 4.08 -15.17 -7.17
CA VAL A 31 5.45 -15.68 -7.41
C VAL A 31 6.13 -15.99 -6.06
N GLU A 32 7.39 -16.43 -6.05
CA GLU A 32 8.14 -16.85 -4.83
C GLU A 32 7.95 -15.94 -3.60
N ASP A 33 7.75 -14.63 -3.81
CA ASP A 33 7.26 -13.69 -2.81
C ASP A 33 5.80 -13.27 -3.04
N SER A 34 4.85 -14.11 -2.61
CA SER A 34 3.43 -13.76 -2.63
C SER A 34 3.08 -12.81 -1.48
N LEU A 35 2.24 -11.81 -1.77
CA LEU A 35 1.58 -10.95 -0.77
C LEU A 35 0.65 -11.77 0.15
N TRP A 36 0.32 -12.99 -0.24
CA TRP A 36 -0.55 -13.91 0.48
C TRP A 36 0.24 -15.13 0.95
N ARG A 37 0.18 -15.41 2.25
CA ARG A 37 0.67 -16.64 2.87
C ARG A 37 -0.46 -17.65 2.94
N ILE A 38 -0.24 -18.85 2.44
CA ILE A 38 -1.16 -19.98 2.67
C ILE A 38 -1.11 -20.35 4.16
N LEU A 39 -2.24 -20.27 4.84
CA LEU A 39 -2.39 -20.74 6.22
C LEU A 39 -2.83 -22.20 6.29
N ASN A 40 -3.75 -22.58 5.40
CA ASN A 40 -4.30 -23.92 5.34
C ASN A 40 -4.62 -24.27 3.88
N ALA A 41 -4.49 -25.54 3.55
CA ALA A 41 -4.96 -26.10 2.30
C ALA A 41 -5.57 -27.47 2.60
N GLU A 42 -6.86 -27.62 2.33
CA GLU A 42 -7.59 -28.86 2.57
C GLU A 42 -8.40 -29.26 1.35
N ARG A 43 -8.69 -30.56 1.25
CA ARG A 43 -9.50 -31.11 0.18
C ARG A 43 -10.92 -31.28 0.68
N ILE A 44 -11.87 -30.62 0.04
CA ILE A 44 -13.28 -30.72 0.39
C ILE A 44 -13.92 -31.98 -0.21
N SER A 45 -15.12 -32.33 0.25
CA SER A 45 -15.82 -33.56 -0.13
C SER A 45 -16.12 -33.68 -1.64
N THR A 46 -16.21 -32.55 -2.33
CA THR A 46 -16.40 -32.45 -3.79
C THR A 46 -15.10 -32.61 -4.58
N GLY A 47 -13.95 -32.68 -3.89
CA GLY A 47 -12.65 -33.02 -4.46
C GLY A 47 -11.78 -31.83 -4.85
N GLU A 48 -12.30 -30.60 -4.81
CA GLU A 48 -11.55 -29.36 -4.97
C GLU A 48 -10.68 -29.03 -3.77
N TRP A 49 -9.72 -28.12 -3.97
CA TRP A 49 -8.89 -27.55 -2.92
C TRP A 49 -9.55 -26.30 -2.35
N LEU A 50 -9.73 -26.27 -1.03
CA LEU A 50 -10.02 -25.06 -0.27
C LEU A 50 -8.72 -24.54 0.34
N VAL A 51 -8.34 -23.31 -0.01
CA VAL A 51 -7.10 -22.68 0.47
C VAL A 51 -7.45 -21.46 1.31
N THR A 52 -6.97 -21.44 2.55
CA THR A 52 -7.09 -20.29 3.45
C THR A 52 -5.84 -19.44 3.31
N LEU A 53 -6.01 -18.19 2.90
CA LEU A 53 -4.92 -17.24 2.72
C LEU A 53 -4.91 -16.22 3.86
N LYS A 54 -3.72 -15.87 4.33
CA LYS A 54 -3.47 -14.69 5.16
C LYS A 54 -2.56 -13.74 4.43
N ALA A 55 -3.01 -12.53 4.29
CA ALA A 55 -2.22 -11.48 3.69
C ALA A 55 -0.98 -11.15 4.58
N ARG A 56 0.18 -10.92 3.96
CA ARG A 56 1.42 -10.49 4.64
C ARG A 56 1.41 -8.97 4.77
N GLY A 57 1.86 -8.44 5.91
CA GLY A 57 1.82 -7.00 6.21
C GLY A 57 0.38 -6.47 6.30
N GLY A 58 0.15 -5.20 5.96
CA GLY A 58 -1.19 -4.57 5.84
C GLY A 58 -2.03 -5.12 4.68
N ALA A 59 -2.01 -6.43 4.48
CA ALA A 59 -2.59 -7.23 3.42
C ALA A 59 -2.10 -7.03 2.00
N GLY A 60 -0.81 -6.74 1.83
CA GLY A 60 -0.25 -6.44 0.51
C GLY A 60 -0.84 -5.20 -0.16
N LEU A 61 -1.62 -4.40 0.58
CA LEU A 61 -2.22 -3.15 0.13
C LEU A 61 -1.20 -2.01 0.14
N LEU A 62 -0.35 -1.95 1.16
CA LEU A 62 0.70 -0.93 1.31
C LEU A 62 2.05 -1.57 1.66
N PRO A 63 3.16 -1.00 1.17
CA PRO A 63 4.50 -1.42 1.56
C PRO A 63 4.77 -1.12 3.04
N GLU A 64 5.61 -1.93 3.68
CA GLU A 64 6.04 -1.68 5.06
C GLU A 64 6.93 -0.43 5.12
N VAL A 65 6.57 0.49 6.01
CA VAL A 65 7.36 1.71 6.26
C VAL A 65 8.62 1.35 7.04
N ASP A 66 9.75 1.78 6.51
CA ASP A 66 11.02 1.81 7.23
C ASP A 66 11.14 3.14 7.98
N ALA A 67 10.82 3.12 9.27
CA ALA A 67 10.80 4.32 10.10
C ALA A 67 12.14 5.07 10.08
N ASP A 68 13.26 4.37 9.91
CA ASP A 68 14.59 4.98 9.90
C ASP A 68 14.88 5.81 8.66
N LYS A 69 14.19 5.50 7.55
CA LYS A 69 14.28 6.28 6.30
C LYS A 69 13.36 7.52 6.30
N VAL A 70 12.42 7.60 7.24
CA VAL A 70 11.51 8.75 7.36
C VAL A 70 12.17 9.89 8.14
N PRO A 71 12.11 11.15 7.66
CA PRO A 71 12.62 12.31 8.36
C PRO A 71 12.09 12.42 9.80
N GLU A 72 12.97 12.70 10.76
CA GLU A 72 12.62 12.81 12.18
C GLU A 72 11.50 13.82 12.44
N LEU A 73 11.51 14.93 11.69
CA LEU A 73 10.52 16.01 11.73
C LEU A 73 9.06 15.53 11.67
N GLY A 74 8.78 14.42 10.98
CA GLY A 74 7.42 13.92 10.77
C GLY A 74 7.23 12.42 11.03
N ARG A 75 8.28 11.72 11.47
CA ARG A 75 8.33 10.25 11.54
C ARG A 75 7.15 9.62 12.26
N ALA A 76 6.86 10.07 13.48
CA ALA A 76 5.76 9.51 14.29
C ALA A 76 4.40 9.71 13.63
N GLY A 77 4.19 10.86 12.98
CA GLY A 77 2.96 11.16 12.24
C GLY A 77 2.81 10.28 11.01
N VAL A 78 3.88 10.10 10.24
CA VAL A 78 3.90 9.27 9.03
C VAL A 78 3.58 7.81 9.37
N VAL A 79 4.28 7.22 10.34
CA VAL A 79 4.03 5.82 10.75
C VAL A 79 2.57 5.64 11.19
N LYS A 80 2.07 6.53 12.07
CA LYS A 80 0.69 6.48 12.53
C LYS A 80 -0.33 6.63 11.39
N ALA A 81 -0.07 7.52 10.42
CA ALA A 81 -0.97 7.75 9.30
C ALA A 81 -1.03 6.56 8.35
N VAL A 82 0.11 5.89 8.12
CA VAL A 82 0.16 4.69 7.28
C VAL A 82 -0.50 3.50 7.98
N ASP A 83 -0.27 3.31 9.28
CA ASP A 83 -0.97 2.28 10.07
C ASP A 83 -2.49 2.49 10.03
N HIS A 84 -2.94 3.74 10.22
CA HIS A 84 -4.36 4.08 10.11
C HIS A 84 -4.91 3.84 8.69
N MET A 85 -4.12 4.12 7.66
CA MET A 85 -4.51 3.85 6.27
C MET A 85 -4.72 2.35 6.04
N VAL A 86 -3.86 1.50 6.61
CA VAL A 86 -4.04 0.04 6.58
C VAL A 86 -5.35 -0.35 7.26
N ASP A 87 -5.64 0.16 8.46
CA ASP A 87 -6.87 -0.17 9.17
C ASP A 87 -8.13 0.22 8.38
N VAL A 88 -8.12 1.43 7.80
CA VAL A 88 -9.23 1.98 7.01
C VAL A 88 -9.45 1.18 5.73
N ALA A 89 -8.38 0.84 5.01
CA ALA A 89 -8.45 0.07 3.76
C ALA A 89 -9.12 -1.30 3.93
N HIS A 90 -9.13 -1.87 5.14
CA HIS A 90 -9.75 -3.18 5.41
C HIS A 90 -11.22 -3.11 5.85
N ARG A 91 -11.68 -1.97 6.37
CA ARG A 91 -12.90 -1.93 7.19
C ARG A 91 -13.91 -0.89 6.77
N GLU A 92 -13.48 0.09 5.98
CA GLU A 92 -14.25 1.30 5.74
C GLU A 92 -14.80 1.39 4.31
N THR A 93 -15.72 2.33 4.11
CA THR A 93 -16.32 2.59 2.79
C THR A 93 -15.31 3.21 1.81
N PRO A 94 -15.55 3.10 0.49
CA PRO A 94 -14.69 3.73 -0.53
C PRO A 94 -14.46 5.22 -0.29
N GLY A 95 -15.50 5.94 0.15
CA GLY A 95 -15.40 7.36 0.44
C GLY A 95 -14.44 7.65 1.59
N SER A 96 -14.57 6.93 2.70
CA SER A 96 -13.66 7.02 3.84
C SER A 96 -12.20 6.72 3.44
N ILE A 97 -11.97 5.70 2.61
CA ILE A 97 -10.64 5.33 2.12
C ILE A 97 -10.01 6.48 1.33
N VAL A 98 -10.76 7.08 0.39
CA VAL A 98 -10.29 8.23 -0.41
C VAL A 98 -9.94 9.43 0.47
N ASP A 99 -10.76 9.72 1.47
CA ASP A 99 -10.55 10.87 2.36
C ASP A 99 -9.29 10.68 3.24
N VAL A 100 -9.11 9.48 3.80
CA VAL A 100 -7.92 9.16 4.59
C VAL A 100 -6.68 9.14 3.70
N ALA A 101 -6.74 8.56 2.49
CA ALA A 101 -5.63 8.58 1.54
C ALA A 101 -5.23 10.02 1.19
N ARG A 102 -6.18 10.93 0.94
CA ARG A 102 -5.87 12.34 0.68
C ARG A 102 -5.10 12.98 1.84
N ASN A 103 -5.54 12.75 3.08
CA ASN A 103 -4.89 13.32 4.26
C ASN A 103 -3.51 12.71 4.50
N THR A 104 -3.38 11.40 4.33
CA THR A 104 -2.10 10.69 4.41
C THR A 104 -1.13 11.23 3.35
N ALA A 105 -1.55 11.40 2.10
CA ALA A 105 -0.71 11.97 1.05
C ALA A 105 -0.26 13.40 1.37
N ALA A 106 -1.13 14.24 1.93
CA ALA A 106 -0.76 15.60 2.35
C ALA A 106 0.36 15.57 3.39
N LEU A 107 0.25 14.66 4.37
CA LEU A 107 1.29 14.47 5.39
C LEU A 107 2.59 13.95 4.78
N LEU A 108 2.55 12.89 3.97
CA LEU A 108 3.75 12.29 3.38
C LEU A 108 4.51 13.30 2.51
N MET A 109 3.80 13.94 1.58
CA MET A 109 4.37 14.97 0.69
C MET A 109 4.86 16.18 1.49
N GLY A 110 4.08 16.62 2.48
CA GLY A 110 4.42 17.74 3.35
C GLY A 110 5.70 17.49 4.13
N VAL A 111 5.84 16.32 4.77
CA VAL A 111 7.06 15.93 5.51
C VAL A 111 8.27 15.86 4.57
N TYR A 112 8.10 15.26 3.39
CA TYR A 112 9.18 15.15 2.41
C TYR A 112 9.70 16.52 1.94
N ALA A 113 8.79 17.46 1.66
CA ALA A 113 9.13 18.82 1.27
C ALA A 113 9.72 19.65 2.43
N ALA A 114 9.12 19.55 3.60
CA ALA A 114 9.50 20.29 4.81
C ALA A 114 10.92 19.92 5.31
N ASP A 115 11.32 18.66 5.15
CA ASP A 115 12.68 18.17 5.43
C ASP A 115 13.75 18.86 4.55
N ARG A 116 13.39 19.28 3.35
CA ARG A 116 14.26 19.98 2.39
C ARG A 116 14.19 21.50 2.48
N GLU A 117 13.38 22.03 3.39
CA GLU A 117 13.23 23.47 3.59
C GLU A 117 14.11 23.95 4.77
N PRO A 118 15.12 24.80 4.52
CA PRO A 118 15.98 25.33 5.57
C PRO A 118 15.24 26.30 6.52
N ASP A 119 14.22 27.00 6.03
CA ASP A 119 13.48 27.99 6.82
C ASP A 119 12.43 27.33 7.73
N ALA A 120 12.54 27.54 9.04
CA ALA A 120 11.67 26.93 10.03
C ALA A 120 10.21 27.38 9.95
N GLU A 121 9.94 28.62 9.55
CA GLU A 121 8.57 29.13 9.38
C GLU A 121 7.92 28.54 8.13
N LYS A 122 8.66 28.49 7.01
CA LYS A 122 8.18 27.84 5.78
C LYS A 122 7.95 26.35 6.00
N ARG A 123 8.85 25.67 6.72
CA ARG A 123 8.67 24.28 7.11
C ARG A 123 7.36 24.05 7.85
N ARG A 124 7.08 24.86 8.87
CA ARG A 124 5.81 24.81 9.62
C ARG A 124 4.61 25.06 8.72
N ARG A 125 4.73 26.01 7.78
CA ARG A 125 3.66 26.31 6.82
C ARG A 125 3.38 25.13 5.90
N ILE A 126 4.40 24.50 5.33
CA ILE A 126 4.27 23.33 4.44
C ILE A 126 3.56 22.17 5.17
N LEU A 127 3.95 21.89 6.42
CA LEU A 127 3.36 20.80 7.20
C LEU A 127 1.88 21.03 7.55
N GLY A 128 1.41 22.27 7.56
CA GLY A 128 0.01 22.62 7.84
C GLY A 128 -0.88 22.77 6.61
N GLN A 129 -0.35 22.58 5.41
CA GLN A 129 -1.08 22.74 4.16
C GLN A 129 -1.96 21.55 3.83
N ASP A 130 -3.01 21.82 3.05
CA ASP A 130 -3.81 20.76 2.46
C ASP A 130 -3.11 20.14 1.23
N LEU A 131 -3.59 19.00 0.75
CA LEU A 131 -2.95 18.30 -0.36
C LEU A 131 -2.85 19.15 -1.65
N GLY A 132 -3.84 20.02 -1.91
CA GLY A 132 -3.84 20.87 -3.10
C GLY A 132 -2.72 21.89 -3.05
N ASP A 133 -2.54 22.54 -1.90
CA ASP A 133 -1.47 23.49 -1.65
C ASP A 133 -0.09 22.83 -1.64
N VAL A 134 0.04 21.63 -1.04
CA VAL A 134 1.29 20.86 -1.09
C VAL A 134 1.65 20.48 -2.54
N CYS A 135 0.67 20.04 -3.35
CA CYS A 135 0.90 19.78 -4.79
C CYS A 135 1.34 21.04 -5.55
N LYS A 136 0.80 22.20 -5.20
CA LYS A 136 1.26 23.47 -5.77
C LYS A 136 2.71 23.77 -5.37
N HIS A 137 3.05 23.58 -4.10
CA HIS A 137 4.42 23.75 -3.62
C HIS A 137 5.42 22.85 -4.38
N PHE A 138 5.07 21.58 -4.64
CA PHE A 138 5.91 20.69 -5.43
C PHE A 138 6.14 21.21 -6.85
N ARG A 139 5.10 21.72 -7.53
CA ARG A 139 5.22 22.28 -8.90
C ARG A 139 6.07 23.56 -8.96
N ASP A 140 5.93 24.42 -7.97
CA ASP A 140 6.57 25.74 -7.96
C ASP A 140 8.05 25.66 -7.50
N ASN A 141 8.41 24.63 -6.73
CA ASN A 141 9.77 24.44 -6.22
C ASN A 141 10.70 23.79 -7.27
N VAL A 142 11.86 24.41 -7.53
CA VAL A 142 12.82 23.98 -8.58
C VAL A 142 13.35 22.56 -8.40
N VAL A 143 13.48 22.09 -7.16
CA VAL A 143 13.97 20.74 -6.83
C VAL A 143 12.81 19.75 -6.86
N LEU A 144 11.72 20.07 -6.17
CA LEU A 144 10.58 19.16 -6.00
C LEU A 144 9.78 18.95 -7.29
N LYS A 145 9.79 19.93 -8.22
CA LYS A 145 9.04 19.83 -9.48
C LYS A 145 9.47 18.65 -10.36
N LYS A 146 10.67 18.12 -10.14
CA LYS A 146 11.18 16.92 -10.84
C LYS A 146 10.47 15.64 -10.38
N LEU A 147 9.82 15.66 -9.23
CA LEU A 147 9.01 14.56 -8.69
C LEU A 147 7.59 14.63 -9.27
N GLU A 148 7.50 14.54 -10.59
CA GLU A 148 6.22 14.69 -11.32
C GLU A 148 5.24 13.57 -10.98
N VAL A 149 5.74 12.34 -10.78
CA VAL A 149 4.94 11.18 -10.39
C VAL A 149 4.27 11.41 -9.02
N VAL A 150 5.05 11.87 -8.03
CA VAL A 150 4.56 12.23 -6.69
C VAL A 150 3.48 13.31 -6.77
N THR A 151 3.75 14.37 -7.54
CA THR A 151 2.82 15.49 -7.71
C THR A 151 1.53 15.04 -8.39
N SER A 152 1.63 14.19 -9.41
CA SER A 152 0.49 13.67 -10.16
C SER A 152 -0.38 12.77 -9.28
N ALA A 153 0.23 11.87 -8.50
CA ALA A 153 -0.48 11.02 -7.54
C ALA A 153 -1.26 11.86 -6.50
N GLY A 154 -0.58 12.84 -5.90
CA GLY A 154 -1.21 13.78 -4.96
C GLY A 154 -2.36 14.57 -5.61
N HIS A 155 -2.17 15.03 -6.84
CA HIS A 155 -3.20 15.78 -7.55
C HIS A 155 -4.44 14.93 -7.88
N ILE A 156 -4.26 13.67 -8.28
CA ILE A 156 -5.38 12.74 -8.51
C ILE A 156 -6.15 12.50 -7.22
N LEU A 157 -5.45 12.21 -6.11
CA LEU A 157 -6.08 12.05 -4.78
C LEU A 157 -6.87 13.30 -4.36
N ALA A 158 -6.31 14.50 -4.59
CA ALA A 158 -7.01 15.75 -4.33
C ALA A 158 -8.28 15.93 -5.18
N ARG A 159 -8.36 15.28 -6.34
CA ARG A 159 -9.52 15.31 -7.25
C ARG A 159 -10.55 14.22 -6.99
N LEU A 160 -10.18 13.13 -6.34
CA LEU A 160 -11.15 12.14 -5.86
C LEU A 160 -11.95 12.66 -4.66
N HIS A 161 -11.33 13.41 -3.76
CA HIS A 161 -11.99 13.89 -2.53
C HIS A 161 -13.33 14.64 -2.73
N PRO A 162 -13.47 15.62 -3.66
CA PRO A 162 -14.77 16.26 -3.90
C PRO A 162 -15.87 15.30 -4.37
N ARG A 163 -15.52 14.14 -4.95
CA ARG A 163 -16.52 13.13 -5.35
C ARG A 163 -17.23 12.49 -4.15
N ASN A 164 -16.74 12.68 -2.92
CA ASN A 164 -17.44 12.27 -1.70
C ASN A 164 -18.42 13.32 -1.17
N LYS A 165 -18.48 14.52 -1.76
CA LYS A 165 -19.29 15.63 -1.27
C LYS A 165 -20.54 15.80 -2.14
N PRO A 166 -21.76 15.55 -1.64
CA PRO A 166 -22.98 15.59 -2.45
C PRO A 166 -23.22 16.94 -3.15
N ASN A 167 -22.89 18.05 -2.50
CA ASN A 167 -22.97 19.39 -3.07
C ASN A 167 -21.98 19.60 -4.24
N GLU A 168 -20.76 19.10 -4.12
CA GLU A 168 -19.76 19.15 -5.20
C GLU A 168 -20.12 18.21 -6.35
N GLN A 169 -20.69 17.03 -6.04
CA GLN A 169 -21.22 16.12 -7.06
C GLN A 169 -22.28 16.81 -7.92
N GLN A 170 -23.26 17.46 -7.30
CA GLN A 170 -24.31 18.19 -8.03
C GLN A 170 -23.75 19.41 -8.79
N ARG A 171 -22.86 20.18 -8.15
CA ARG A 171 -22.30 21.40 -8.73
C ARG A 171 -21.43 21.13 -9.97
N HIS A 172 -20.71 20.02 -9.98
CA HIS A 172 -19.70 19.71 -10.99
C HIS A 172 -20.02 18.44 -11.81
N ASP A 173 -21.23 17.90 -11.68
CA ASP A 173 -21.67 16.65 -12.32
C ASP A 173 -20.66 15.49 -12.12
N LEU A 174 -20.20 15.34 -10.89
CA LEU A 174 -19.21 14.32 -10.55
C LEU A 174 -19.92 13.00 -10.20
N ARG A 175 -19.42 11.90 -10.76
CA ARG A 175 -19.83 10.57 -10.30
C ARG A 175 -19.42 10.33 -8.84
N PRO A 176 -20.17 9.50 -8.09
CA PRO A 176 -19.76 9.04 -6.76
C PRO A 176 -18.44 8.26 -6.78
N VAL A 177 -17.81 8.17 -5.61
CA VAL A 177 -16.62 7.33 -5.40
C VAL A 177 -16.98 5.85 -5.50
N THR A 178 -16.13 5.08 -6.16
CA THR A 178 -16.27 3.62 -6.35
C THR A 178 -15.15 2.86 -5.65
N GLU A 179 -15.28 1.53 -5.55
CA GLU A 179 -14.23 0.64 -5.06
C GLU A 179 -12.91 0.79 -5.84
N ASP A 180 -12.98 1.04 -7.15
CA ASP A 180 -11.80 1.27 -7.99
C ASP A 180 -11.06 2.55 -7.60
N ASP A 181 -11.78 3.62 -7.26
CA ASP A 181 -11.18 4.86 -6.77
C ASP A 181 -10.47 4.64 -5.43
N ALA A 182 -11.09 3.86 -4.54
CA ALA A 182 -10.51 3.50 -3.25
C ALA A 182 -9.24 2.64 -3.43
N THR A 183 -9.30 1.63 -4.28
CA THR A 183 -8.15 0.77 -4.64
C THR A 183 -6.99 1.59 -5.20
N PHE A 184 -7.27 2.51 -6.11
CA PHE A 184 -6.28 3.45 -6.62
C PHE A 184 -5.71 4.32 -5.49
N ALA A 185 -6.57 4.83 -4.61
CA ALA A 185 -6.15 5.73 -3.54
C ALA A 185 -5.16 5.05 -2.58
N VAL A 186 -5.39 3.78 -2.22
CA VAL A 186 -4.43 2.98 -1.44
C VAL A 186 -3.12 2.80 -2.22
N SER A 187 -3.22 2.39 -3.48
CA SER A 187 -2.04 2.17 -4.33
C SER A 187 -1.19 3.44 -4.51
N ALA A 188 -1.83 4.61 -4.57
CA ALA A 188 -1.16 5.91 -4.64
C ALA A 188 -0.33 6.20 -3.37
N ILE A 189 -0.82 5.82 -2.19
CA ILE A 189 -0.02 5.93 -0.95
C ILE A 189 1.20 5.02 -0.99
N GLY A 190 1.06 3.78 -1.47
CA GLY A 190 2.19 2.88 -1.64
C GLY A 190 3.23 3.42 -2.62
N LEU A 191 2.78 4.02 -3.73
CA LEU A 191 3.64 4.70 -4.69
C LEU A 191 4.42 5.85 -4.05
N LEU A 192 3.73 6.72 -3.28
CA LEU A 192 4.38 7.85 -2.59
C LEU A 192 5.48 7.36 -1.63
N LEU A 193 5.20 6.34 -0.83
CA LEU A 193 6.18 5.77 0.10
C LEU A 193 7.42 5.24 -0.65
N ASN A 194 7.23 4.61 -1.80
CA ASN A 194 8.32 4.11 -2.64
C ASN A 194 9.13 5.24 -3.31
N GLU A 195 8.46 6.25 -3.87
CA GLU A 195 9.11 7.43 -4.47
C GLU A 195 9.95 8.20 -3.45
N PHE A 196 9.49 8.25 -2.19
CA PHE A 196 10.26 8.83 -1.09
C PHE A 196 11.33 7.90 -0.52
N GLN A 197 11.39 6.66 -1.00
CA GLN A 197 12.30 5.62 -0.52
C GLN A 197 12.13 5.34 0.98
N TRP A 198 10.90 5.45 1.50
CA TRP A 198 10.57 5.23 2.91
C TRP A 198 10.12 3.80 3.21
N THR A 199 10.30 2.89 2.27
CA THR A 199 9.91 1.49 2.39
C THR A 199 11.12 0.62 2.66
N ARG A 200 10.90 -0.52 3.33
CA ARG A 200 11.94 -1.55 3.42
C ARG A 200 12.20 -2.09 2.03
N THR A 201 13.45 -2.04 1.59
CA THR A 201 13.85 -2.72 0.36
C THR A 201 13.81 -4.21 0.69
N SER A 202 12.90 -4.97 0.06
CA SER A 202 13.04 -6.43 0.10
C SER A 202 14.40 -6.79 -0.52
N PRO A 203 15.21 -7.64 0.13
CA PRO A 203 16.42 -8.18 -0.47
C PRO A 203 16.13 -9.00 -1.74
#